data_AF-A0AAI9T5Y8-F1
#
_entry.id   AF-A0AAI9T5Y8-F1
#
_cell.length_a   1.000
_cell.length_b   1.000
_cell.length_c   1.000
_cell.angle_alpha   90.00
_cell.angle_beta   90.00
_cell.angle_gamma   90.00
#
_symmetry.space_group_name_H-M   'P 1'
#
loop_
_entity.id
_entity.type
_entity.pdbx_description
1 polymer ?
#
loop_
_entity_poly.entity_id
_entity_poly.type
_entity_poly.pdbx_seq_one_letter_code
_entity_poly.pdbx_strand_id
1 'polypeptide(L)'
;MLSELPSEIIYQIATHLPTANALAHLSQTCHRLHDIVTAENSRIFRAFVRSRFPSIETPPFWKDAAQALTSRSRALDRKAIIGRFVVPPETATKIGSHEVIRQDNPTLGYRTAIDSYEIWNGQRWADRKEVLAWGAANQLVMRIKQTGARSQEDWLVFNDLDHISSYDDICSLHLLSSGNQYSNDTSVEHLIFGRIRGDIAHLVISPNEATFEYKQKFISHGLRLDKTDLSSDTESTLAAHFENGSIAFYHTETDKEEIEPFTWLIPEGSSRNNYSKLLSSSLVAVGTGNVENSLCISKITPDGVSAYRQIGIGSLDTDSTSLKSKVNIGAIEPLNKHNFAGSPGEVFLTAWDDHTVRLHDLRSPSPSEVSYKDATDLNPIYSLHAFGHDRFLAGAGGEAVVKIFDLRMCNTYSYLDAQISTSQSQSTQTPTNTKANTNLRTNAKPRPKKGFSMFLSYPPPPTFPQQT
;
A
#
# COMPACT_ATOMS: atom_id res chain seq x y z
N MET A 1 45.66 -8.26 -6.55
CA MET A 1 44.85 -9.51 -6.62
C MET A 1 43.39 -9.27 -7.05
N LEU A 2 42.48 -8.69 -6.24
CA LEU A 2 41.08 -8.51 -6.68
C LEU A 2 40.95 -7.54 -7.86
N SER A 3 41.73 -6.45 -7.84
CA SER A 3 41.81 -5.46 -8.92
C SER A 3 42.52 -5.96 -10.18
N GLU A 4 43.03 -7.20 -10.23
CA GLU A 4 43.64 -7.77 -11.44
C GLU A 4 42.63 -8.60 -12.24
N LEU A 5 41.56 -9.07 -11.60
CA LEU A 5 40.54 -9.92 -12.21
C LEU A 5 39.78 -9.21 -13.34
N PRO A 6 39.32 -9.95 -14.38
CA PRO A 6 38.46 -9.40 -15.42
C PRO A 6 37.19 -8.72 -14.85
N SER A 7 36.66 -7.74 -15.58
CA SER A 7 35.53 -6.92 -15.13
C SER A 7 34.27 -7.76 -14.85
N GLU A 8 34.11 -8.84 -15.60
CA GLU A 8 33.01 -9.79 -15.54
C GLU A 8 33.08 -10.62 -14.26
N ILE A 9 34.28 -11.02 -13.84
CA ILE A 9 34.49 -11.77 -12.59
C ILE A 9 34.23 -10.87 -11.38
N ILE A 10 34.70 -9.62 -11.43
CA ILE A 10 34.42 -8.64 -10.37
C ILE A 10 32.92 -8.35 -10.29
N TYR A 11 32.23 -8.26 -11.43
CA TYR A 11 30.77 -8.13 -11.46
C TYR A 11 30.08 -9.30 -10.74
N GLN A 12 30.44 -10.55 -11.07
CA GLN A 12 29.87 -11.74 -10.42
C GLN A 12 30.17 -11.78 -8.91
N ILE A 13 31.37 -11.41 -8.49
CA ILE A 13 31.69 -11.33 -7.05
C ILE A 13 30.83 -10.27 -6.36
N ALA A 14 30.68 -9.10 -6.98
CA ALA A 14 29.97 -7.98 -6.40
C ALA A 14 28.47 -8.23 -6.24
N THR A 15 27.83 -8.99 -7.14
CA THR A 15 26.40 -9.34 -7.02
C THR A 15 26.10 -10.23 -5.81
N HIS A 16 27.10 -10.94 -5.28
CA HIS A 16 26.98 -11.75 -4.07
C HIS A 16 27.21 -10.96 -2.77
N LEU A 17 27.63 -9.69 -2.84
CA LEU A 17 27.81 -8.89 -1.64
C LEU A 17 26.45 -8.63 -0.96
N PRO A 18 26.37 -8.82 0.37
CA PRO A 18 25.08 -8.83 1.07
C PRO A 18 24.50 -7.42 1.25
N THR A 19 25.35 -6.38 1.26
CA THR A 19 24.92 -5.01 1.60
C THR A 19 25.46 -3.95 0.64
N ALA A 20 24.69 -2.88 0.46
CA ALA A 20 25.12 -1.70 -0.29
C ALA A 20 26.40 -1.07 0.28
N ASN A 21 26.62 -1.19 1.60
CA ASN A 21 27.84 -0.71 2.23
C ASN A 21 29.08 -1.54 1.82
N ALA A 22 28.94 -2.87 1.69
CA ALA A 22 30.00 -3.71 1.17
C ALA A 22 30.37 -3.35 -0.28
N LEU A 23 29.37 -3.05 -1.12
CA LEU A 23 29.59 -2.54 -2.48
C LEU A 23 30.30 -1.18 -2.49
N ALA A 24 29.88 -0.26 -1.62
CA ALA A 24 30.52 1.04 -1.47
C ALA A 24 31.99 0.90 -1.05
N HIS A 25 32.27 0.07 -0.05
CA HIS A 25 33.65 -0.19 0.37
C HIS A 25 34.48 -0.83 -0.73
N LEU A 26 33.94 -1.80 -1.48
CA LEU A 26 34.62 -2.39 -2.64
C LEU A 26 35.00 -1.31 -3.66
N SER A 27 34.08 -0.40 -3.99
CA SER A 27 34.33 0.71 -4.92
C SER A 27 35.38 1.72 -4.43
N GLN A 28 35.61 1.80 -3.11
CA GLN A 28 36.57 2.74 -2.51
C GLN A 28 37.99 2.18 -2.38
N THR A 29 38.19 0.89 -2.70
CA THR A 29 39.50 0.24 -2.53
C THR A 29 40.56 0.74 -3.53
N CYS A 30 40.20 0.96 -4.79
CA CYS A 30 41.08 1.55 -5.81
C CYS A 30 40.30 2.10 -7.01
N HIS A 31 40.95 2.93 -7.85
CA HIS A 31 40.34 3.54 -9.04
C HIS A 31 39.73 2.52 -10.00
N ARG A 32 40.44 1.42 -10.32
CA ARG A 32 39.90 0.40 -11.23
C ARG A 32 38.62 -0.25 -10.69
N LEU A 33 38.55 -0.54 -9.39
CA LEU A 33 37.36 -1.14 -8.78
C LEU A 33 36.23 -0.12 -8.66
N HIS A 34 36.55 1.16 -8.44
CA HIS A 34 35.59 2.24 -8.56
C HIS A 34 34.94 2.24 -9.95
N ASP A 35 35.76 2.31 -11.00
CA ASP A 35 35.31 2.38 -12.38
C ASP A 35 34.41 1.20 -12.76
N ILE A 36 34.78 -0.02 -12.35
CA ILE A 36 33.98 -1.23 -12.60
C ILE A 36 32.63 -1.20 -11.86
N VAL A 37 32.61 -0.74 -10.61
CA VAL A 37 31.38 -0.70 -9.80
C VAL A 37 30.41 0.37 -10.30
N THR A 38 30.92 1.51 -10.75
CA THR A 38 30.11 2.63 -11.25
C THR A 38 29.81 2.57 -12.75
N ALA A 39 30.47 1.69 -13.50
CA ALA A 39 30.28 1.51 -14.94
C ALA A 39 28.82 1.24 -15.33
N GLU A 40 28.51 1.56 -16.59
CA GLU A 40 27.23 1.26 -17.25
C GLU A 40 26.02 1.67 -16.39
N ASN A 41 26.00 2.94 -15.96
CA ASN A 41 24.98 3.48 -15.07
C ASN A 41 24.84 2.67 -13.77
N SER A 42 25.96 2.33 -13.12
CA SER A 42 25.95 1.58 -11.85
C SER A 42 25.26 0.22 -11.96
N ARG A 43 25.58 -0.57 -13.00
CA ARG A 43 24.97 -1.89 -13.28
C ARG A 43 24.99 -2.86 -12.09
N ILE A 44 26.02 -2.79 -11.24
CA ILE A 44 26.15 -3.64 -10.06
C ILE A 44 25.12 -3.24 -9.01
N PHE A 45 24.92 -1.93 -8.79
CA PHE A 45 23.85 -1.44 -7.92
C PHE A 45 22.46 -1.79 -8.46
N ARG A 46 22.27 -1.81 -9.79
CA ARG A 46 21.03 -2.31 -10.41
C ARG A 46 20.75 -3.75 -10.03
N ALA A 47 21.74 -4.63 -10.17
CA ALA A 47 21.61 -6.04 -9.82
C ALA A 47 21.34 -6.21 -8.31
N PHE A 48 22.03 -5.43 -7.47
CA PHE A 48 21.77 -5.39 -6.03
C PHE A 48 20.33 -4.97 -5.72
N VAL A 49 19.85 -3.84 -6.24
CA VAL A 49 18.49 -3.36 -5.93
C VAL A 49 17.43 -4.35 -6.41
N ARG A 50 17.54 -4.85 -7.63
CA ARG A 50 16.56 -5.81 -8.19
C ARG A 50 16.52 -7.14 -7.42
N SER A 51 17.64 -7.60 -6.87
CA SER A 51 17.68 -8.83 -6.07
C SER A 51 17.18 -8.62 -4.63
N ARG A 52 17.44 -7.44 -4.05
CA ARG A 52 17.17 -7.11 -2.64
C ARG A 52 15.84 -6.38 -2.39
N PHE A 53 15.24 -5.81 -3.43
CA PHE A 53 14.00 -5.06 -3.39
C PHE A 53 13.15 -5.31 -4.66
N PRO A 54 12.81 -6.57 -4.95
CA PRO A 54 12.27 -6.93 -6.27
C PRO A 54 10.86 -6.41 -6.55
N SER A 55 10.04 -6.13 -5.52
CA SER A 55 8.67 -5.62 -5.68
C SER A 55 8.58 -4.09 -5.78
N ILE A 56 9.71 -3.38 -5.68
CA ILE A 56 9.75 -1.92 -5.69
C ILE A 56 10.17 -1.46 -7.08
N GLU A 57 9.22 -0.86 -7.79
CA GLU A 57 9.53 -0.17 -9.03
C GLU A 57 10.52 0.96 -8.74
N THR A 58 11.67 0.91 -9.42
CA THR A 58 12.82 1.73 -9.09
C THR A 58 13.32 2.41 -10.36
N PRO A 59 13.34 3.75 -10.44
CA PRO A 59 13.94 4.48 -11.57
C PRO A 59 15.45 4.16 -11.70
N PRO A 60 16.08 4.44 -12.86
CA PRO A 60 17.46 4.05 -13.14
C PRO A 60 18.55 4.85 -12.37
N PHE A 61 18.27 5.30 -11.14
CA PHE A 61 19.19 5.96 -10.20
C PHE A 61 19.76 4.95 -9.19
N TRP A 62 20.33 3.85 -9.69
CA TRP A 62 20.56 2.63 -8.91
C TRP A 62 21.38 2.80 -7.63
N LYS A 63 22.39 3.67 -7.64
CA LYS A 63 23.21 3.96 -6.46
C LYS A 63 22.40 4.64 -5.36
N ASP A 64 21.66 5.68 -5.73
CA ASP A 64 20.82 6.44 -4.80
C ASP A 64 19.63 5.59 -4.32
N ALA A 65 19.03 4.80 -5.23
CA ALA A 65 18.01 3.83 -4.90
C ALA A 65 18.50 2.81 -3.87
N ALA A 66 19.70 2.23 -4.07
CA ALA A 66 20.28 1.31 -3.11
C ALA A 66 20.46 1.96 -1.73
N GLN A 67 20.92 3.21 -1.67
CA GLN A 67 21.04 3.95 -0.41
C GLN A 67 19.67 4.20 0.24
N ALA A 68 18.68 4.68 -0.53
CA ALA A 68 17.36 5.01 -0.03
C ALA A 68 16.60 3.78 0.48
N LEU A 69 16.57 2.71 -0.30
CA LEU A 69 15.84 1.48 0.03
C LEU A 69 16.45 0.75 1.23
N THR A 70 17.78 0.64 1.29
CA THR A 70 18.46 0.03 2.45
C THR A 70 18.29 0.87 3.72
N SER A 71 18.29 2.20 3.61
CA SER A 71 18.01 3.11 4.73
C SER A 71 16.57 2.97 5.23
N ARG A 72 15.57 2.96 4.31
CA ARG A 72 14.14 2.78 4.64
C ARG A 72 13.87 1.41 5.27
N SER A 73 14.43 0.34 4.72
CA SER A 73 14.35 -1.02 5.28
C SER A 73 14.90 -1.07 6.71
N ARG A 74 16.10 -0.51 6.93
CA ARG A 74 16.69 -0.41 8.27
C ARG A 74 15.84 0.42 9.22
N ALA A 75 15.28 1.55 8.78
CA ALA A 75 14.43 2.39 9.59
C ALA A 75 13.18 1.62 10.06
N LEU A 76 12.55 0.88 9.15
CA LEU A 76 11.39 0.03 9.46
C LEU A 76 11.74 -1.08 10.47
N ASP A 77 12.85 -1.79 10.28
CA ASP A 77 13.30 -2.83 11.22
C ASP A 77 13.59 -2.28 12.62
N ARG A 78 14.05 -1.03 12.68
CA ARG A 78 14.28 -0.31 13.94
C ARG A 78 13.03 0.38 14.46
N LYS A 79 11.87 0.17 13.82
CA LYS A 79 10.58 0.77 14.18
C LYS A 79 10.62 2.31 14.20
N ALA A 80 11.42 2.90 13.32
CA ALA A 80 11.55 4.34 13.18
C ALA A 80 10.45 4.88 12.25
N ILE A 81 9.23 4.96 12.78
CA ILE A 81 8.03 5.45 12.09
C ILE A 81 7.73 6.87 12.58
N ILE A 82 7.34 7.75 11.66
CA ILE A 82 6.97 9.14 11.97
C ILE A 82 5.51 9.32 11.64
N GLY A 83 4.68 9.56 12.66
CA GLY A 83 3.32 10.05 12.48
C GLY A 83 3.30 11.57 12.29
N ARG A 84 2.46 12.07 11.38
CA ARG A 84 2.29 13.51 11.14
C ARG A 84 0.82 13.84 10.92
N PHE A 85 0.39 14.97 11.45
CA PHE A 85 -0.86 15.59 11.03
C PHE A 85 -0.65 16.24 9.66
N VAL A 86 -1.61 16.05 8.77
CA VAL A 86 -1.63 16.65 7.44
C VAL A 86 -2.90 17.49 7.36
N VAL A 87 -2.74 18.81 7.31
CA VAL A 87 -3.85 19.77 7.30
C VAL A 87 -3.59 20.76 6.16
N PRO A 88 -4.58 21.06 5.32
CA PRO A 88 -4.42 22.06 4.26
C PRO A 88 -4.14 23.44 4.87
N PRO A 89 -3.19 24.21 4.33
CA PRO A 89 -2.95 25.58 4.76
C PRO A 89 -4.11 26.48 4.34
N GLU A 90 -4.27 27.62 5.02
CA GLU A 90 -5.29 28.63 4.65
C GLU A 90 -5.08 29.19 3.23
N THR A 91 -3.84 29.14 2.74
CA THR A 91 -3.45 29.57 1.39
C THR A 91 -3.68 28.51 0.31
N ALA A 92 -4.33 27.39 0.62
CA ALA A 92 -4.64 26.36 -0.37
C ALA A 92 -5.52 26.93 -1.49
N THR A 93 -5.20 26.57 -2.73
CA THR A 93 -5.95 26.99 -3.92
C THR A 93 -7.35 26.38 -3.87
N LYS A 94 -8.36 27.23 -3.91
CA LYS A 94 -9.77 26.84 -3.90
C LYS A 94 -10.28 26.74 -5.34
N ILE A 95 -10.74 25.57 -5.75
CA ILE A 95 -11.23 25.28 -7.11
C ILE A 95 -12.72 24.92 -7.08
N GLY A 96 -13.56 25.75 -7.71
CA GLY A 96 -15.02 25.61 -7.69
C GLY A 96 -15.71 26.35 -6.53
N SER A 97 -16.89 25.90 -6.12
CA SER A 97 -17.76 26.57 -5.15
C SER A 97 -17.31 26.36 -3.70
N HIS A 98 -17.00 27.45 -2.98
CA HIS A 98 -16.47 27.40 -1.60
C HIS A 98 -17.30 28.16 -0.57
N GLU A 99 -18.30 28.92 -0.99
CA GLU A 99 -19.22 29.65 -0.11
C GLU A 99 -20.46 28.80 0.15
N VAL A 100 -20.28 27.63 0.77
CA VAL A 100 -21.39 26.67 0.91
C VAL A 100 -21.72 26.41 2.36
N ILE A 101 -23.02 26.44 2.66
CA ILE A 101 -23.57 26.16 3.97
C ILE A 101 -24.24 24.80 3.93
N ARG A 102 -23.77 23.88 4.78
CA ARG A 102 -24.45 22.60 5.01
C ARG A 102 -25.72 22.86 5.82
N GLN A 103 -26.86 22.40 5.32
CA GLN A 103 -28.16 22.61 5.97
C GLN A 103 -28.74 21.34 6.61
N ASP A 104 -28.11 20.19 6.41
CA ASP A 104 -28.57 18.92 6.95
C ASP A 104 -27.83 18.51 8.23
N ASN A 105 -28.49 17.69 9.04
CA ASN A 105 -27.86 17.03 10.18
C ASN A 105 -27.15 15.76 9.69
N PRO A 106 -25.81 15.65 9.81
CA PRO A 106 -25.09 14.49 9.30
C PRO A 106 -25.52 13.20 10.00
N THR A 107 -26.18 12.30 9.27
CA THR A 107 -26.54 10.95 9.77
C THR A 107 -25.68 9.85 9.17
N LEU A 108 -24.92 10.16 8.12
CA LEU A 108 -24.02 9.23 7.46
C LEU A 108 -22.66 9.32 8.14
N GLY A 109 -22.11 8.17 8.52
CA GLY A 109 -20.77 8.10 9.09
C GLY A 109 -19.71 8.46 8.04
N TYR A 110 -18.57 8.98 8.50
CA TYR A 110 -17.44 9.29 7.61
C TYR A 110 -16.93 8.02 6.92
N ARG A 111 -16.82 8.06 5.58
CA ARG A 111 -16.18 7.02 4.78
C ARG A 111 -14.82 7.54 4.30
N THR A 112 -13.76 6.87 4.72
CA THR A 112 -12.39 7.27 4.39
C THR A 112 -12.12 7.05 2.90
N ALA A 113 -11.90 8.14 2.17
CA ALA A 113 -11.40 8.12 0.80
C ALA A 113 -10.03 8.80 0.79
N ILE A 114 -8.96 8.05 0.52
CA ILE A 114 -7.59 8.57 0.51
C ILE A 114 -6.77 7.76 -0.48
N ASP A 115 -5.97 8.44 -1.28
CA ASP A 115 -5.05 7.80 -2.21
C ASP A 115 -3.79 8.65 -2.42
N SER A 116 -2.70 8.01 -2.84
CA SER A 116 -1.42 8.66 -3.09
C SER A 116 -0.55 7.93 -4.11
N TYR A 117 0.24 8.69 -4.86
CA TYR A 117 1.29 8.13 -5.72
C TYR A 117 2.58 8.95 -5.64
N GLU A 118 3.69 8.33 -6.03
CA GLU A 118 5.02 8.96 -6.13
C GLU A 118 5.60 8.63 -7.52
N ILE A 119 6.11 9.64 -8.23
CA ILE A 119 6.85 9.46 -9.48
C ILE A 119 8.18 10.19 -9.43
N TRP A 120 9.19 9.63 -10.10
CA TRP A 120 10.49 10.26 -10.29
C TRP A 120 10.52 10.99 -11.63
N ASN A 121 10.73 12.30 -11.58
CA ASN A 121 10.59 13.19 -12.74
C ASN A 121 11.84 14.05 -13.01
N GLY A 122 12.97 13.74 -12.38
CA GLY A 122 14.23 14.45 -12.61
C GLY A 122 15.42 13.54 -12.91
N GLN A 123 16.62 13.98 -12.51
CA GLN A 123 17.89 13.30 -12.83
C GLN A 123 18.49 12.59 -11.60
N ARG A 124 17.87 12.76 -10.43
CA ARG A 124 18.30 12.17 -9.17
C ARG A 124 17.12 11.48 -8.50
N TRP A 125 17.44 10.54 -7.61
CA TRP A 125 16.43 9.91 -6.76
C TRP A 125 15.60 10.91 -5.92
N ALA A 126 16.20 12.05 -5.55
CA ALA A 126 15.53 13.08 -4.77
C ALA A 126 14.56 13.94 -5.60
N ASP A 127 14.64 13.89 -6.93
CA ASP A 127 13.76 14.65 -7.83
C ASP A 127 12.49 13.84 -8.09
N ARG A 128 11.48 14.10 -7.27
CA ARG A 128 10.23 13.32 -7.22
C ARG A 128 9.02 14.20 -6.99
N LYS A 129 7.90 13.78 -7.55
CA LYS A 129 6.57 14.33 -7.32
C LYS A 129 5.79 13.32 -6.48
N GLU A 130 5.32 13.75 -5.32
CA GLU A 130 4.40 13.00 -4.45
C GLU A 130 3.03 13.68 -4.53
N VAL A 131 1.99 12.93 -4.87
CA VAL A 131 0.59 13.42 -4.84
C VAL A 131 -0.17 12.64 -3.79
N LEU A 132 -0.88 13.36 -2.92
CA LEU A 132 -1.74 12.81 -1.89
C LEU A 132 -3.10 13.50 -1.99
N ALA A 133 -4.17 12.73 -2.08
CA ALA A 133 -5.52 13.28 -2.11
C ALA A 133 -6.45 12.50 -1.16
N TRP A 134 -7.44 13.20 -0.59
CA TRP A 134 -8.45 12.58 0.27
C TRP A 134 -9.78 13.33 0.24
N GLY A 135 -10.86 12.60 0.53
CA GLY A 135 -12.18 13.15 0.77
C GLY A 135 -12.31 13.70 2.18
N ALA A 136 -12.77 14.94 2.29
CA ALA A 136 -13.11 15.64 3.52
C ALA A 136 -14.58 16.11 3.41
N ALA A 137 -15.51 15.23 3.79
CA ALA A 137 -16.93 15.38 3.49
C ALA A 137 -17.15 15.55 1.97
N ASN A 138 -17.86 16.58 1.52
CA ASN A 138 -18.12 16.87 0.12
C ASN A 138 -16.90 17.44 -0.64
N GLN A 139 -15.81 17.77 0.06
CA GLN A 139 -14.63 18.39 -0.53
C GLN A 139 -13.55 17.37 -0.83
N LEU A 140 -12.84 17.56 -1.94
CA LEU A 140 -11.60 16.86 -2.24
C LEU A 140 -10.43 17.75 -1.84
N VAL A 141 -9.52 17.23 -1.01
CA VAL A 141 -8.27 17.91 -0.68
C VAL A 141 -7.12 17.19 -1.36
N MET A 142 -6.20 17.93 -1.95
CA MET A 142 -5.01 17.35 -2.58
C MET A 142 -3.77 18.18 -2.26
N ARG A 143 -2.66 17.46 -2.05
CA ARG A 143 -1.32 17.98 -1.85
C ARG A 143 -0.40 17.42 -2.91
N ILE A 144 0.26 18.30 -3.66
CA ILE A 144 1.25 17.97 -4.68
C ILE A 144 2.60 18.49 -4.18
N LYS A 145 3.55 17.58 -3.98
CA LYS A 145 4.86 17.91 -3.44
C LYS A 145 5.95 17.50 -4.40
N GLN A 146 6.65 18.48 -4.94
CA GLN A 146 7.90 18.28 -5.65
C GLN A 146 9.06 18.37 -4.66
N THR A 147 9.96 17.38 -4.67
CA THR A 147 11.25 17.46 -3.96
C THR A 147 12.42 17.45 -4.95
N GLY A 148 13.62 17.76 -4.44
CA GLY A 148 14.85 17.81 -5.24
C GLY A 148 15.22 19.23 -5.62
N ALA A 149 15.76 19.42 -6.84
CA ALA A 149 16.26 20.72 -7.28
C ALA A 149 15.19 21.82 -7.37
N ARG A 150 13.92 21.45 -7.57
CA ARG A 150 12.77 22.36 -7.67
C ARG A 150 11.75 22.06 -6.57
N SER A 151 12.17 22.16 -5.31
CA SER A 151 11.27 21.89 -4.20
C SER A 151 10.09 22.86 -4.20
N GLN A 152 8.88 22.32 -4.32
CA GLN A 152 7.63 23.07 -4.33
C GLN A 152 6.54 22.22 -3.68
N GLU A 153 5.58 22.87 -3.04
CA GLU A 153 4.45 22.20 -2.43
C GLU A 153 3.19 23.02 -2.70
N ASP A 154 2.26 22.41 -3.43
CA ASP A 154 0.98 23.00 -3.81
C ASP A 154 -0.13 22.26 -3.05
N TRP A 155 -1.11 23.04 -2.61
CA TRP A 155 -2.27 22.54 -1.89
C TRP A 155 -3.52 23.04 -2.59
N LEU A 156 -4.48 22.15 -2.78
CA LEU A 156 -5.76 22.50 -3.36
C LEU A 156 -6.93 21.88 -2.59
N VAL A 157 -8.05 22.60 -2.63
CA VAL A 157 -9.35 22.15 -2.16
C VAL A 157 -10.32 22.32 -3.31
N PHE A 158 -11.00 21.24 -3.68
CA PHE A 158 -11.98 21.19 -4.75
C PHE A 158 -13.37 20.91 -4.20
N ASN A 159 -14.34 21.67 -4.68
CA ASN A 159 -15.77 21.44 -4.51
C ASN A 159 -16.51 22.08 -5.68
N ASP A 160 -17.42 21.36 -6.32
CA ASP A 160 -18.23 21.83 -7.46
C ASP A 160 -19.72 21.99 -7.11
N LEU A 161 -20.08 21.89 -5.83
CA LEU A 161 -21.45 21.93 -5.36
C LEU A 161 -21.77 23.25 -4.64
N ASP A 162 -22.88 23.89 -5.02
CA ASP A 162 -23.41 25.09 -4.38
C ASP A 162 -24.32 24.78 -3.18
N HIS A 163 -24.81 23.54 -3.10
CA HIS A 163 -25.65 23.04 -2.01
C HIS A 163 -25.13 21.67 -1.58
N ILE A 164 -24.90 21.50 -0.28
CA ILE A 164 -24.28 20.29 0.28
C ILE A 164 -25.26 19.60 1.24
N SER A 165 -25.37 18.29 1.06
CA SER A 165 -25.92 17.36 2.03
C SER A 165 -24.92 16.25 2.34
N SER A 166 -25.22 15.42 3.35
CA SER A 166 -24.44 14.21 3.65
C SER A 166 -24.33 13.24 2.49
N TYR A 167 -25.27 13.27 1.53
CA TYR A 167 -25.21 12.41 0.36
C TYR A 167 -24.18 12.87 -0.68
N ASP A 168 -23.68 14.09 -0.55
CA ASP A 168 -22.65 14.65 -1.41
C ASP A 168 -21.22 14.38 -0.90
N ASP A 169 -21.10 13.76 0.29
CA ASP A 169 -19.83 13.38 0.86
C ASP A 169 -19.09 12.41 -0.08
N ILE A 170 -17.79 12.65 -0.28
CA ILE A 170 -16.90 11.81 -1.07
C ILE A 170 -16.62 10.54 -0.25
N CYS A 171 -17.01 9.39 -0.78
CA CYS A 171 -16.80 8.09 -0.16
C CYS A 171 -15.76 7.23 -0.87
N SER A 172 -15.27 7.64 -2.03
CA SER A 172 -14.24 6.92 -2.77
C SER A 172 -13.35 7.84 -3.59
N LEU A 173 -12.08 7.47 -3.73
CA LEU A 173 -11.08 8.24 -4.45
C LEU A 173 -9.97 7.32 -4.98
N HIS A 174 -9.59 7.51 -6.25
CA HIS A 174 -8.49 6.83 -6.93
C HIS A 174 -7.72 7.86 -7.76
N LEU A 175 -6.44 8.09 -7.44
CA LEU A 175 -5.56 8.91 -8.24
C LEU A 175 -5.06 8.10 -9.43
N LEU A 176 -5.20 8.68 -10.62
CA LEU A 176 -4.74 8.08 -11.86
C LEU A 176 -3.35 8.66 -12.14
N SER A 177 -2.32 7.95 -11.70
CA SER A 177 -0.94 8.34 -11.95
C SER A 177 -0.73 8.56 -13.45
N SER A 178 -0.01 9.62 -13.81
CA SER A 178 0.35 10.01 -15.18
C SER A 178 1.34 9.04 -15.87
N GLY A 179 1.34 7.75 -15.48
CA GLY A 179 2.00 6.71 -16.26
C GLY A 179 1.26 6.55 -17.59
N ASN A 180 1.99 6.18 -18.64
CA ASN A 180 1.69 6.07 -20.09
C ASN A 180 0.23 6.16 -20.64
N GLN A 181 -0.82 5.90 -19.86
CA GLN A 181 -2.24 5.98 -20.21
C GLN A 181 -2.88 7.35 -19.97
N TYR A 182 -2.54 8.05 -18.88
CA TYR A 182 -3.09 9.39 -18.59
C TYR A 182 -1.99 10.41 -18.84
N SER A 183 -2.32 11.42 -19.65
CA SER A 183 -1.41 12.25 -20.44
C SER A 183 -0.02 12.53 -19.81
N ASN A 184 1.00 12.64 -20.66
CA ASN A 184 2.33 13.16 -20.25
C ASN A 184 2.29 14.60 -19.72
N ASP A 185 1.10 15.22 -19.65
CA ASP A 185 0.92 16.55 -19.13
C ASP A 185 1.05 16.54 -17.61
N THR A 186 2.25 16.87 -17.15
CA THR A 186 2.56 17.00 -15.72
C THR A 186 1.84 18.17 -15.03
N SER A 187 1.12 19.02 -15.79
CA SER A 187 0.42 20.20 -15.27
C SER A 187 -0.97 19.90 -14.71
N VAL A 188 -1.50 18.70 -14.96
CA VAL A 188 -2.83 18.28 -14.50
C VAL A 188 -2.77 17.01 -13.66
N GLU A 189 -3.80 16.80 -12.86
CA GLU A 189 -4.00 15.59 -12.06
C GLU A 189 -5.31 14.91 -12.46
N HIS A 190 -5.21 13.63 -12.80
CA HIS A 190 -6.35 12.79 -13.11
C HIS A 190 -6.76 11.98 -11.87
N LEU A 191 -8.06 11.91 -11.60
CA LEU A 191 -8.59 11.10 -10.52
C LEU A 191 -10.02 10.63 -10.81
N ILE A 192 -10.39 9.49 -10.24
CA ILE A 192 -11.78 9.04 -10.15
C ILE A 192 -12.23 9.23 -8.71
N PHE A 193 -13.37 9.87 -8.51
CA PHE A 193 -13.98 9.97 -7.18
C PHE A 193 -15.45 9.57 -7.22
N GLY A 194 -15.96 9.20 -6.05
CA GLY A 194 -17.34 8.78 -5.86
C GLY A 194 -17.99 9.48 -4.68
N ARG A 195 -19.24 9.91 -4.83
CA ARG A 195 -20.10 10.47 -3.77
C ARG A 195 -21.13 9.46 -3.32
N ILE A 196 -21.58 9.57 -2.07
CA ILE A 196 -22.58 8.65 -1.50
C ILE A 196 -23.87 8.59 -2.32
N ARG A 197 -24.30 9.69 -2.94
CA ARG A 197 -25.51 9.74 -3.78
C ARG A 197 -25.44 8.90 -5.05
N GLY A 198 -24.28 8.34 -5.39
CA GLY A 198 -24.09 7.52 -6.59
C GLY A 198 -23.33 8.22 -7.71
N ASP A 199 -22.88 9.46 -7.54
CA ASP A 199 -22.08 10.15 -8.54
C ASP A 199 -20.67 9.59 -8.54
N ILE A 200 -20.25 9.03 -9.67
CA ILE A 200 -18.89 8.55 -9.88
C ILE A 200 -18.36 9.24 -11.14
N ALA A 201 -17.22 9.90 -11.04
CA ALA A 201 -16.70 10.69 -12.13
C ALA A 201 -15.17 10.68 -12.19
N HIS A 202 -14.65 10.72 -13.42
CA HIS A 202 -13.25 11.01 -13.72
C HIS A 202 -13.10 12.52 -13.86
N LEU A 203 -12.34 13.10 -12.94
CA LEU A 203 -12.04 14.52 -12.84
C LEU A 203 -10.58 14.78 -13.22
N VAL A 204 -10.38 15.84 -14.00
CA VAL A 204 -9.06 16.40 -14.29
C VAL A 204 -8.99 17.75 -13.60
N ILE A 205 -7.98 17.94 -12.76
CA ILE A 205 -7.73 19.20 -12.06
C ILE A 205 -6.42 19.78 -12.57
N SER A 206 -6.43 21.06 -12.92
CA SER A 206 -5.23 21.83 -13.24
C SER A 206 -4.87 22.71 -12.04
N PRO A 207 -3.92 22.30 -11.17
CA PRO A 207 -3.63 23.02 -9.94
C PRO A 207 -3.13 24.44 -10.17
N ASN A 208 -2.34 24.65 -11.23
CA ASN A 208 -1.75 25.94 -11.56
C ASN A 208 -2.76 26.93 -12.15
N GLU A 209 -3.74 26.44 -12.90
CA GLU A 209 -4.76 27.25 -13.54
C GLU A 209 -6.00 27.42 -12.66
N ALA A 210 -6.10 26.65 -11.57
CA ALA A 210 -7.29 26.55 -10.73
C ALA A 210 -8.57 26.18 -11.51
N THR A 211 -8.42 25.32 -12.52
CA THR A 211 -9.52 24.84 -13.38
C THR A 211 -9.73 23.34 -13.19
N PHE A 212 -10.89 22.86 -13.63
CA PHE A 212 -11.22 21.44 -13.62
C PHE A 212 -12.12 21.06 -14.81
N GLU A 213 -12.10 19.79 -15.18
CA GLU A 213 -12.91 19.22 -16.25
C GLU A 213 -13.37 17.80 -15.88
N TYR A 214 -14.63 17.48 -16.16
CA TYR A 214 -15.15 16.13 -16.08
C TYR A 214 -14.90 15.40 -17.40
N LYS A 215 -14.07 14.34 -17.37
CA LYS A 215 -13.77 13.52 -18.56
C LYS A 215 -14.79 12.41 -18.77
N GLN A 216 -15.18 11.77 -17.68
CA GLN A 216 -16.09 10.62 -17.73
C GLN A 216 -17.02 10.63 -16.53
N LYS A 217 -18.24 10.13 -16.73
CA LYS A 217 -19.25 9.90 -15.71
C LYS A 217 -19.69 8.44 -15.78
N PHE A 218 -19.60 7.74 -14.66
CA PHE A 218 -19.97 6.32 -14.58
C PHE A 218 -21.41 6.21 -14.08
N ILE A 219 -22.25 5.53 -14.86
CA ILE A 219 -23.70 5.49 -14.63
C ILE A 219 -24.03 4.52 -13.49
N SER A 220 -24.50 5.06 -12.37
CA SER A 220 -24.89 4.30 -11.16
C SER A 220 -26.38 3.97 -11.09
N HIS A 221 -27.18 4.43 -12.06
CA HIS A 221 -28.64 4.22 -12.09
C HIS A 221 -29.37 4.72 -10.82
N GLY A 222 -28.85 5.77 -10.18
CA GLY A 222 -29.43 6.35 -8.95
C GLY A 222 -29.22 5.51 -7.70
N LEU A 223 -28.38 4.48 -7.75
CA LEU A 223 -28.00 3.68 -6.59
C LEU A 223 -26.99 4.44 -5.72
N ARG A 224 -27.20 4.37 -4.40
CA ARG A 224 -26.27 4.96 -3.43
C ARG A 224 -24.97 4.17 -3.39
N LEU A 225 -23.87 4.91 -3.48
CA LEU A 225 -22.53 4.36 -3.48
C LEU A 225 -22.05 4.11 -2.06
N ASP A 226 -21.53 2.92 -1.80
CA ASP A 226 -20.79 2.62 -0.58
C ASP A 226 -19.31 2.98 -0.75
N LYS A 227 -18.67 2.40 -1.77
CA LYS A 227 -17.25 2.60 -2.13
C LYS A 227 -17.01 2.23 -3.59
N THR A 228 -15.84 2.58 -4.12
CA THR A 228 -15.35 1.99 -5.39
C THR A 228 -13.97 1.38 -5.19
N ASP A 229 -13.59 0.50 -6.10
CA ASP A 229 -12.26 -0.11 -6.15
C ASP A 229 -11.75 -0.10 -7.60
N LEU A 230 -10.45 0.07 -7.80
CA LEU A 230 -9.83 0.20 -9.12
C LEU A 230 -8.73 -0.86 -9.24
N SER A 231 -8.79 -1.68 -10.30
CA SER A 231 -7.72 -2.65 -10.55
C SER A 231 -6.42 -1.95 -10.95
N SER A 232 -5.30 -2.52 -10.50
CA SER A 232 -3.94 -2.01 -10.75
C SER A 232 -3.32 -2.50 -12.06
N ASP A 233 -4.16 -3.05 -12.94
CA ASP A 233 -3.76 -3.88 -14.07
C ASP A 233 -3.69 -3.01 -15.34
N THR A 234 -3.10 -3.54 -16.42
CA THR A 234 -2.98 -2.78 -17.68
C THR A 234 -4.30 -2.44 -18.33
N GLU A 235 -5.36 -3.22 -18.07
CA GLU A 235 -6.74 -2.89 -18.44
C GLU A 235 -7.49 -2.59 -17.15
N SER A 236 -7.49 -1.33 -16.75
CA SER A 236 -8.07 -0.95 -15.47
C SER A 236 -9.60 -1.13 -15.49
N THR A 237 -10.13 -1.73 -14.42
CA THR A 237 -11.55 -1.97 -14.21
C THR A 237 -11.94 -1.27 -12.93
N LEU A 238 -12.99 -0.46 -13.00
CA LEU A 238 -13.59 0.18 -11.84
C LEU A 238 -14.76 -0.67 -11.36
N ALA A 239 -14.76 -1.05 -10.08
CA ALA A 239 -15.89 -1.65 -9.42
C ALA A 239 -16.60 -0.61 -8.53
N ALA A 240 -17.89 -0.42 -8.72
CA ALA A 240 -18.73 0.39 -7.84
C ALA A 240 -19.58 -0.51 -6.95
N HIS A 241 -19.46 -0.34 -5.64
CA HIS A 241 -20.19 -1.11 -4.63
C HIS A 241 -21.32 -0.26 -4.09
N PHE A 242 -22.56 -0.73 -4.20
CA PHE A 242 -23.74 0.03 -3.80
C PHE A 242 -24.31 -0.45 -2.46
N GLU A 243 -25.04 0.42 -1.77
CA GLU A 243 -25.63 0.13 -0.45
C GLU A 243 -26.64 -1.04 -0.46
N ASN A 244 -27.22 -1.35 -1.63
CA ASN A 244 -28.11 -2.49 -1.79
C ASN A 244 -27.35 -3.83 -1.91
N GLY A 245 -26.00 -3.80 -1.92
CA GLY A 245 -25.12 -4.96 -2.04
C GLY A 245 -24.72 -5.31 -3.48
N SER A 246 -25.32 -4.69 -4.50
CA SER A 246 -24.92 -4.90 -5.89
C SER A 246 -23.57 -4.25 -6.20
N ILE A 247 -22.86 -4.84 -7.17
CA ILE A 247 -21.56 -4.38 -7.63
C ILE A 247 -21.61 -4.21 -9.14
N ALA A 248 -21.35 -3.01 -9.64
CA ALA A 248 -21.23 -2.74 -11.07
C ALA A 248 -19.76 -2.66 -11.48
N PHE A 249 -19.44 -3.14 -12.67
CA PHE A 249 -18.08 -3.08 -13.24
C PHE A 249 -18.06 -2.22 -14.50
N TYR A 250 -17.06 -1.35 -14.59
CA TYR A 250 -16.91 -0.39 -15.68
C TYR A 250 -15.52 -0.51 -16.31
N HIS A 251 -15.46 -0.31 -17.62
CA HIS A 251 -14.20 -0.02 -18.30
C HIS A 251 -13.84 1.45 -18.07
N THR A 252 -12.60 1.72 -17.69
CA THR A 252 -12.08 3.08 -17.48
C THR A 252 -11.41 3.63 -18.74
N GLU A 253 -10.86 2.76 -19.58
CA GLU A 253 -10.14 3.09 -20.81
C GLU A 253 -11.10 3.20 -22.00
N THR A 254 -11.91 4.26 -22.03
CA THR A 254 -12.81 4.54 -23.13
C THR A 254 -12.88 6.04 -23.44
N ASP A 255 -13.12 6.39 -24.70
CA ASP A 255 -13.29 7.79 -25.12
C ASP A 255 -14.72 8.33 -24.89
N LYS A 256 -15.57 7.57 -24.19
CA LYS A 256 -16.96 7.97 -23.94
C LYS A 256 -17.05 8.87 -22.71
N GLU A 257 -17.88 9.91 -22.78
CA GLU A 257 -18.18 10.77 -21.63
C GLU A 257 -19.07 10.06 -20.60
N GLU A 258 -20.02 9.24 -21.05
CA GLU A 258 -20.89 8.44 -20.16
C GLU A 258 -20.57 6.95 -20.29
N ILE A 259 -20.23 6.33 -19.16
CA ILE A 259 -19.80 4.95 -19.07
C ILE A 259 -20.88 4.11 -18.40
N GLU A 260 -21.50 3.25 -19.19
CA GLU A 260 -22.40 2.21 -18.68
C GLU A 260 -21.60 1.05 -18.10
N PRO A 261 -22.11 0.38 -17.04
CA PRO A 261 -21.48 -0.82 -16.53
C PRO A 261 -21.61 -1.96 -17.54
N PHE A 262 -20.51 -2.66 -17.79
CA PHE A 262 -20.51 -3.78 -18.74
C PHE A 262 -21.08 -5.07 -18.11
N THR A 263 -20.98 -5.21 -16.78
CA THR A 263 -21.58 -6.32 -16.06
C THR A 263 -21.86 -5.97 -14.60
N TRP A 264 -22.64 -6.84 -13.96
CA TRP A 264 -23.07 -6.68 -12.56
C TRP A 264 -22.86 -7.98 -11.79
N LEU A 265 -22.50 -7.84 -10.51
CA LEU A 265 -22.56 -8.92 -9.54
C LEU A 265 -23.60 -8.56 -8.48
N ILE A 266 -24.54 -9.49 -8.25
CA ILE A 266 -25.51 -9.43 -7.16
C ILE A 266 -25.14 -10.55 -6.20
N PRO A 267 -24.40 -10.27 -5.11
CA PRO A 267 -24.00 -11.29 -4.16
C PRO A 267 -25.21 -11.96 -3.52
N GLU A 268 -25.16 -13.28 -3.39
CA GLU A 268 -26.14 -14.03 -2.61
C GLU A 268 -25.92 -13.77 -1.11
N GLY A 269 -26.98 -13.46 -0.36
CA GLY A 269 -26.92 -13.26 1.10
C GLY A 269 -27.42 -11.89 1.56
N SER A 270 -27.13 -11.55 2.83
CA SER A 270 -27.55 -10.26 3.40
C SER A 270 -26.58 -9.16 2.99
N SER A 271 -27.07 -8.16 2.24
CA SER A 271 -26.26 -7.05 1.72
C SER A 271 -25.56 -6.19 2.77
N ARG A 272 -26.02 -6.21 4.03
CA ARG A 272 -25.67 -5.18 5.03
C ARG A 272 -24.23 -5.20 5.54
N ASN A 273 -23.36 -6.15 5.17
CA ASN A 273 -21.97 -6.22 5.65
C ASN A 273 -20.98 -6.85 4.65
N ASN A 274 -21.31 -6.92 3.36
CA ASN A 274 -20.45 -7.61 2.40
C ASN A 274 -19.25 -6.73 2.01
N TYR A 275 -18.06 -7.03 2.53
CA TYR A 275 -16.84 -6.40 2.04
C TYR A 275 -16.39 -7.08 0.74
N SER A 276 -16.13 -6.30 -0.28
CA SER A 276 -15.60 -6.78 -1.56
C SER A 276 -14.40 -5.97 -2.03
N LYS A 277 -13.60 -6.59 -2.90
CA LYS A 277 -12.43 -5.99 -3.52
C LYS A 277 -12.11 -6.68 -4.85
N LEU A 278 -11.66 -5.90 -5.85
CA LEU A 278 -11.02 -6.42 -7.04
C LEU A 278 -9.68 -7.03 -6.65
N LEU A 279 -9.49 -8.29 -7.05
CA LEU A 279 -8.19 -8.94 -6.96
C LEU A 279 -7.35 -8.65 -8.22
N SER A 280 -8.04 -8.49 -9.36
CA SER A 280 -7.52 -8.08 -10.67
C SER A 280 -8.68 -7.53 -11.51
N SER A 281 -8.43 -7.12 -12.76
CA SER A 281 -9.47 -6.72 -13.71
C SER A 281 -10.47 -7.84 -14.04
N SER A 282 -10.10 -9.09 -13.78
CA SER A 282 -10.89 -10.29 -14.09
C SER A 282 -11.34 -11.08 -12.87
N LEU A 283 -10.95 -10.67 -11.65
CA LEU A 283 -11.29 -11.37 -10.41
C LEU A 283 -11.77 -10.41 -9.34
N VAL A 284 -12.89 -10.77 -8.69
CA VAL A 284 -13.43 -10.08 -7.52
C VAL A 284 -13.58 -11.05 -6.36
N ALA A 285 -13.24 -10.59 -5.16
CA ALA A 285 -13.52 -11.28 -3.92
C ALA A 285 -14.64 -10.55 -3.16
N VAL A 286 -15.57 -11.32 -2.60
CA VAL A 286 -16.73 -10.82 -1.84
C VAL A 286 -16.90 -11.66 -0.57
N GLY A 287 -16.93 -11.00 0.58
CA GLY A 287 -17.41 -11.58 1.83
C GLY A 287 -18.93 -11.68 1.80
N THR A 288 -19.49 -12.87 2.02
CA THR A 288 -20.93 -13.15 1.84
C THR A 288 -21.74 -13.10 3.14
N GLY A 289 -21.07 -13.11 4.29
CA GLY A 289 -21.73 -13.20 5.60
C GLY A 289 -22.16 -14.63 6.00
N ASN A 290 -22.13 -15.58 5.07
CA ASN A 290 -22.57 -16.97 5.30
C ASN A 290 -21.38 -17.83 5.78
N VAL A 291 -21.62 -18.75 6.71
CA VAL A 291 -20.58 -19.64 7.28
C VAL A 291 -20.02 -20.62 6.23
N GLU A 292 -20.85 -21.13 5.33
CA GLU A 292 -20.45 -22.17 4.35
C GLU A 292 -19.61 -21.61 3.19
N ASN A 293 -19.90 -20.38 2.77
CA ASN A 293 -19.23 -19.71 1.65
C ASN A 293 -18.84 -18.26 2.02
N SER A 294 -18.26 -18.09 3.21
CA SER A 294 -17.93 -16.79 3.82
C SER A 294 -17.16 -15.85 2.91
N LEU A 295 -16.30 -16.39 2.07
CA LEU A 295 -15.56 -15.70 1.04
C LEU A 295 -15.85 -16.35 -0.32
N CYS A 296 -16.36 -15.56 -1.26
CA CYS A 296 -16.60 -15.98 -2.63
C CYS A 296 -15.67 -15.21 -3.57
N ILE A 297 -14.93 -15.93 -4.41
CA ILE A 297 -14.11 -15.39 -5.48
C ILE A 297 -14.82 -15.69 -6.80
N SER A 298 -14.98 -14.68 -7.63
CA SER A 298 -15.68 -14.78 -8.91
C SER A 298 -14.84 -14.22 -10.05
N LYS A 299 -15.01 -14.79 -11.24
CA LYS A 299 -14.46 -14.29 -12.50
C LYS A 299 -15.40 -13.25 -13.11
N ILE A 300 -14.83 -12.15 -13.54
CA ILE A 300 -15.50 -11.06 -14.24
C ILE A 300 -15.24 -11.23 -15.74
N THR A 301 -16.29 -11.28 -16.54
CA THR A 301 -16.20 -11.20 -18.01
C THR A 301 -17.22 -10.20 -18.54
N PRO A 302 -17.09 -9.73 -19.79
CA PRO A 302 -18.11 -8.91 -20.43
C PRO A 302 -19.51 -9.57 -20.45
N ASP A 303 -19.56 -10.90 -20.51
CA ASP A 303 -20.81 -11.66 -20.59
C ASP A 303 -21.46 -11.90 -19.21
N GLY A 304 -20.75 -11.66 -18.10
CA GLY A 304 -21.28 -11.94 -16.77
C GLY A 304 -20.22 -12.16 -15.70
N VAL A 305 -20.70 -12.48 -14.51
CA VAL A 305 -19.86 -12.86 -13.37
C VAL A 305 -20.17 -14.30 -12.97
N SER A 306 -19.13 -15.11 -12.81
CA SER A 306 -19.26 -16.54 -12.46
C SER A 306 -18.41 -16.91 -11.25
N ALA A 307 -18.94 -17.76 -10.37
CA ALA A 307 -18.20 -18.21 -9.20
C ALA A 307 -16.96 -19.01 -9.62
N TYR A 308 -15.83 -18.72 -9.00
CA TYR A 308 -14.55 -19.38 -9.25
C TYR A 308 -14.10 -20.23 -8.06
N ARG A 309 -14.19 -19.69 -6.83
CA ARG A 309 -13.84 -20.41 -5.60
C ARG A 309 -14.66 -19.90 -4.42
N GLN A 310 -15.07 -20.80 -3.53
CA GLN A 310 -15.76 -20.47 -2.29
C GLN A 310 -14.99 -21.02 -1.10
N ILE A 311 -14.89 -20.24 -0.03
CA ILE A 311 -14.15 -20.58 1.18
C ILE A 311 -15.04 -20.28 2.38
N GLY A 312 -15.41 -21.32 3.12
CA GLY A 312 -16.17 -21.20 4.36
C GLY A 312 -15.28 -21.15 5.59
N ILE A 313 -15.71 -20.42 6.64
CA ILE A 313 -14.96 -20.34 7.90
C ILE A 313 -14.67 -21.72 8.51
N GLY A 314 -15.58 -22.68 8.35
CA GLY A 314 -15.43 -24.03 8.91
C GLY A 314 -14.31 -24.86 8.27
N SER A 315 -13.82 -24.43 7.11
CA SER A 315 -12.63 -25.02 6.47
C SER A 315 -11.31 -24.44 6.98
N LEU A 316 -11.37 -23.38 7.80
CA LEU A 316 -10.21 -22.66 8.33
C LEU A 316 -9.88 -23.11 9.75
N ASP A 317 -8.60 -22.98 10.11
CA ASP A 317 -8.12 -23.20 11.47
C ASP A 317 -8.70 -22.09 12.39
N THR A 318 -9.79 -22.43 13.07
CA THR A 318 -10.58 -21.53 13.91
C THR A 318 -10.89 -22.21 15.24
N ASP A 319 -10.79 -21.44 16.33
CA ASP A 319 -11.18 -21.93 17.65
C ASP A 319 -12.71 -22.18 17.64
N SER A 320 -13.12 -23.44 17.71
CA SER A 320 -14.53 -23.88 17.63
C SER A 320 -15.52 -23.17 18.57
N THR A 321 -15.02 -22.44 19.57
CA THR A 321 -15.81 -21.66 20.54
C THR A 321 -16.22 -20.26 20.04
N SER A 322 -15.70 -19.79 18.90
CA SER A 322 -15.96 -18.43 18.36
C SER A 322 -16.86 -18.38 17.12
N LEU A 323 -17.41 -19.52 16.66
CA LEU A 323 -18.27 -19.57 15.47
C LEU A 323 -19.62 -18.88 15.74
N LYS A 324 -19.68 -17.59 15.40
CA LYS A 324 -20.95 -16.86 15.28
C LYS A 324 -21.73 -17.44 14.09
N SER A 325 -23.06 -17.32 14.12
CA SER A 325 -23.93 -17.71 13.00
C SER A 325 -23.71 -16.88 11.72
N LYS A 326 -22.85 -15.85 11.77
CA LYS A 326 -22.46 -14.98 10.67
C LYS A 326 -20.98 -14.63 10.81
N VAL A 327 -20.29 -14.66 9.69
CA VAL A 327 -18.84 -14.37 9.59
C VAL A 327 -18.66 -13.11 8.78
N ASN A 328 -17.90 -12.14 9.29
CA ASN A 328 -17.61 -10.93 8.54
C ASN A 328 -16.18 -10.90 8.02
N ILE A 329 -15.99 -10.32 6.83
CA ILE A 329 -14.67 -10.00 6.28
C ILE A 329 -14.52 -8.49 6.38
N GLY A 330 -13.52 -8.04 7.14
CA GLY A 330 -13.30 -6.62 7.40
C GLY A 330 -12.45 -5.94 6.33
N ALA A 331 -11.56 -6.69 5.68
CA ALA A 331 -10.68 -6.18 4.64
C ALA A 331 -10.15 -7.30 3.73
N ILE A 332 -9.79 -6.93 2.51
CA ILE A 332 -9.13 -7.78 1.52
C ILE A 332 -7.99 -6.95 0.91
N GLU A 333 -6.86 -7.58 0.59
CA GLU A 333 -5.72 -6.92 -0.06
C GLU A 333 -5.02 -7.87 -1.05
N PRO A 334 -5.08 -7.61 -2.37
CA PRO A 334 -4.35 -8.39 -3.35
C PRO A 334 -2.84 -8.15 -3.27
N LEU A 335 -2.04 -9.19 -3.53
CA LEU A 335 -0.57 -9.13 -3.51
C LEU A 335 0.03 -9.01 -4.92
N ASN A 336 -0.62 -8.28 -5.83
CA ASN A 336 -0.28 -8.24 -7.27
C ASN A 336 1.17 -7.82 -7.58
N LYS A 337 1.80 -7.02 -6.71
CA LYS A 337 3.19 -6.56 -6.87
C LYS A 337 4.23 -7.52 -6.27
N HIS A 338 3.79 -8.66 -5.74
CA HIS A 338 4.65 -9.61 -5.05
C HIS A 338 5.18 -10.68 -6.01
N ASN A 339 6.48 -11.00 -5.93
CA ASN A 339 7.13 -11.98 -6.81
C ASN A 339 6.50 -13.39 -6.85
N PHE A 340 5.81 -13.79 -5.77
CA PHE A 340 5.21 -15.13 -5.66
C PHE A 340 3.73 -15.13 -6.03
N ALA A 341 3.16 -13.95 -6.32
CA ALA A 341 1.73 -13.81 -6.61
C ALA A 341 1.29 -14.51 -7.90
N GLY A 342 2.22 -14.88 -8.78
CA GLY A 342 1.88 -15.50 -10.06
C GLY A 342 1.10 -14.53 -10.93
N SER A 343 -0.11 -14.94 -11.34
CA SER A 343 -1.01 -14.07 -12.09
C SER A 343 -1.69 -13.06 -11.15
N PRO A 344 -1.99 -11.83 -11.60
CA PRO A 344 -2.70 -10.85 -10.79
C PRO A 344 -3.99 -11.42 -10.19
N GLY A 345 -4.17 -11.21 -8.89
CA GLY A 345 -5.33 -11.63 -8.12
C GLY A 345 -5.31 -13.07 -7.58
N GLU A 346 -4.30 -13.89 -7.90
CA GLU A 346 -4.24 -15.27 -7.40
C GLU A 346 -3.83 -15.37 -5.92
N VAL A 347 -3.08 -14.39 -5.42
CA VAL A 347 -2.61 -14.37 -4.03
C VAL A 347 -3.05 -13.08 -3.35
N PHE A 348 -3.72 -13.22 -2.20
CA PHE A 348 -4.28 -12.08 -1.48
C PHE A 348 -4.44 -12.36 0.02
N LEU A 349 -4.52 -11.28 0.79
CA LEU A 349 -4.79 -11.31 2.23
C LEU A 349 -6.26 -11.00 2.50
N THR A 350 -6.81 -11.59 3.55
CA THR A 350 -8.15 -11.27 4.06
C THR A 350 -8.14 -11.14 5.58
N ALA A 351 -8.90 -10.19 6.11
CA ALA A 351 -9.11 -10.00 7.54
C ALA A 351 -10.48 -10.54 7.93
N TRP A 352 -10.50 -11.54 8.80
CA TRP A 352 -11.72 -12.19 9.26
C TRP A 352 -12.16 -11.63 10.63
N ASP A 353 -13.42 -11.85 10.98
CA ASP A 353 -14.02 -11.39 12.24
C ASP A 353 -13.45 -12.08 13.49
N ASP A 354 -12.75 -13.19 13.32
CA ASP A 354 -11.98 -13.90 14.35
C ASP A 354 -10.60 -13.26 14.64
N HIS A 355 -10.39 -12.02 14.17
CA HIS A 355 -9.20 -11.21 14.38
C HIS A 355 -7.94 -11.75 13.69
N THR A 356 -8.10 -12.70 12.77
CA THR A 356 -7.00 -13.33 12.05
C THR A 356 -6.94 -12.82 10.62
N VAL A 357 -5.73 -12.46 10.16
CA VAL A 357 -5.46 -12.18 8.75
C VAL A 357 -4.98 -13.47 8.10
N ARG A 358 -5.53 -13.84 6.95
CA ARG A 358 -5.20 -15.07 6.24
C ARG A 358 -4.66 -14.78 4.86
N LEU A 359 -3.59 -15.49 4.49
CA LEU A 359 -3.05 -15.53 3.13
C LEU A 359 -3.75 -16.63 2.35
N HIS A 360 -4.31 -16.27 1.20
CA HIS A 360 -4.94 -17.18 0.27
C HIS A 360 -4.11 -17.26 -1.01
N ASP A 361 -3.98 -18.48 -1.53
CA ASP A 361 -3.43 -18.75 -2.86
C ASP A 361 -4.46 -19.58 -3.64
N LEU A 362 -4.99 -19.01 -4.73
CA LEU A 362 -6.02 -19.64 -5.56
C LEU A 362 -5.50 -20.86 -6.33
N ARG A 363 -4.19 -21.00 -6.49
CA ARG A 363 -3.55 -22.14 -7.15
C ARG A 363 -3.43 -23.35 -6.22
N SER A 364 -3.49 -23.11 -4.91
CA SER A 364 -3.45 -24.15 -3.89
C SER A 364 -4.87 -24.64 -3.55
N PRO A 365 -5.06 -25.95 -3.33
CA PRO A 365 -6.34 -26.48 -2.86
C PRO A 365 -6.66 -26.05 -1.42
N SER A 366 -5.66 -25.63 -0.64
CA SER A 366 -5.86 -25.23 0.76
C SER A 366 -6.68 -23.95 0.87
N PRO A 367 -7.63 -23.87 1.83
CA PRO A 367 -8.48 -22.68 1.98
C PRO A 367 -7.69 -21.46 2.44
N SER A 368 -6.56 -21.64 3.14
CA SER A 368 -5.58 -20.60 3.46
C SER A 368 -4.19 -21.23 3.62
N GLU A 369 -3.15 -20.51 3.24
CA GLU A 369 -1.75 -20.95 3.37
C GLU A 369 -1.14 -20.59 4.72
N VAL A 370 -1.43 -19.38 5.20
CA VAL A 370 -0.83 -18.81 6.41
C VAL A 370 -1.86 -17.97 7.16
N SER A 371 -1.82 -18.02 8.49
CA SER A 371 -2.62 -17.18 9.39
C SER A 371 -1.72 -16.27 10.22
N TYR A 372 -2.08 -14.99 10.32
CA TYR A 372 -1.41 -13.96 11.10
C TYR A 372 -2.36 -13.45 12.17
N LYS A 373 -1.95 -13.60 13.44
CA LYS A 373 -2.76 -13.23 14.60
C LYS A 373 -1.90 -12.48 15.61
N ASP A 374 -2.44 -11.40 16.16
CA ASP A 374 -1.88 -10.73 17.33
C ASP A 374 -2.58 -11.28 18.58
N ALA A 375 -1.88 -12.08 19.37
CA ALA A 375 -2.44 -12.67 20.58
C ALA A 375 -2.78 -11.63 21.67
N THR A 376 -2.31 -10.39 21.54
CA THR A 376 -2.51 -9.32 22.52
C THR A 376 -3.63 -8.35 22.15
N ASP A 377 -4.11 -8.40 20.91
CA ASP A 377 -5.14 -7.49 20.41
C ASP A 377 -6.19 -8.23 19.59
N LEU A 378 -7.38 -8.35 20.19
CA LEU A 378 -8.58 -8.99 19.63
C LEU A 378 -9.56 -7.96 19.06
N ASN A 379 -9.08 -6.80 18.61
CA ASN A 379 -9.92 -5.85 17.89
C ASN A 379 -10.17 -6.30 16.44
N PRO A 380 -11.34 -5.98 15.85
CA PRO A 380 -11.58 -6.20 14.43
C PRO A 380 -10.56 -5.45 13.57
N ILE A 381 -10.19 -6.06 12.44
CA ILE A 381 -9.28 -5.47 11.46
C ILE A 381 -10.14 -4.93 10.30
N TYR A 382 -10.02 -3.63 10.03
CA TYR A 382 -10.85 -2.92 9.05
C TYR A 382 -10.11 -2.51 7.78
N SER A 383 -8.78 -2.58 7.79
CA SER A 383 -7.96 -2.25 6.63
C SER A 383 -6.72 -3.11 6.57
N LEU A 384 -6.31 -3.44 5.35
CA LEU A 384 -5.08 -4.14 5.03
C LEU A 384 -4.37 -3.38 3.93
N HIS A 385 -3.05 -3.30 4.01
CA HIS A 385 -2.24 -2.74 2.94
C HIS A 385 -0.90 -3.46 2.84
N ALA A 386 -0.63 -4.08 1.70
CA ALA A 386 0.64 -4.75 1.45
C ALA A 386 1.69 -3.72 1.03
N PHE A 387 2.90 -3.83 1.56
CA PHE A 387 3.98 -2.92 1.20
C PHE A 387 5.34 -3.61 1.23
N GLY A 388 6.24 -3.20 0.33
CA GLY A 388 7.49 -3.93 0.14
C GLY A 388 7.26 -5.32 -0.45
N HIS A 389 8.10 -6.29 -0.10
CA HIS A 389 8.05 -7.66 -0.62
C HIS A 389 7.86 -8.72 0.47
N ASP A 390 7.70 -8.32 1.73
CA ASP A 390 7.76 -9.22 2.88
C ASP A 390 6.79 -8.82 3.99
N ARG A 391 6.01 -7.72 3.85
CA ARG A 391 5.22 -7.16 4.95
C ARG A 391 3.87 -6.62 4.52
N PHE A 392 3.00 -6.48 5.50
CA PHE A 392 1.74 -5.78 5.35
C PHE A 392 1.34 -5.05 6.63
N LEU A 393 0.50 -4.02 6.47
CA LEU A 393 -0.13 -3.26 7.54
C LEU A 393 -1.54 -3.77 7.78
N ALA A 394 -1.98 -3.76 9.03
CA ALA A 394 -3.37 -4.01 9.42
C ALA A 394 -3.86 -2.93 10.38
N GLY A 395 -4.97 -2.27 10.05
CA GLY A 395 -5.63 -1.28 10.91
C GLY A 395 -6.68 -1.93 11.81
N ALA A 396 -6.51 -1.82 13.13
CA ALA A 396 -7.39 -2.43 14.13
C ALA A 396 -8.26 -1.39 14.86
N GLY A 397 -9.52 -1.76 15.11
CA GLY A 397 -10.62 -0.86 15.50
C GLY A 397 -10.63 -0.26 16.89
N GLY A 398 -10.05 -0.93 17.90
CA GLY A 398 -10.29 -0.57 19.30
C GLY A 398 -9.49 0.63 19.81
N GLU A 399 -8.37 0.96 19.18
CA GLU A 399 -7.39 1.92 19.73
C GLU A 399 -6.62 2.69 18.63
N ALA A 400 -7.16 2.76 17.41
CA ALA A 400 -6.46 3.31 16.23
C ALA A 400 -5.05 2.71 16.03
N VAL A 401 -4.91 1.39 16.25
CA VAL A 401 -3.63 0.69 16.19
C VAL A 401 -3.34 0.24 14.75
N VAL A 402 -2.12 0.53 14.29
CA VAL A 402 -1.57 -0.03 13.06
C VAL A 402 -0.59 -1.14 13.42
N LYS A 403 -0.91 -2.36 13.01
CA LYS A 403 -0.05 -3.54 13.16
C LYS A 403 0.80 -3.72 11.91
N ILE A 404 2.05 -4.16 12.10
CA ILE A 404 2.96 -4.52 11.00
C ILE A 404 3.27 -6.00 11.12
N PHE A 405 2.87 -6.77 10.12
CA PHE A 405 3.13 -8.19 10.04
C PHE A 405 4.21 -8.48 8.99
N ASP A 406 4.97 -9.52 9.25
CA ASP A 406 5.98 -10.09 8.36
C ASP A 406 5.38 -11.35 7.74
N LEU A 407 5.33 -11.41 6.41
CA LEU A 407 4.81 -12.51 5.59
C LEU A 407 5.66 -13.79 5.69
N ARG A 408 6.78 -13.76 6.43
CA ARG A 408 7.76 -14.85 6.58
C ARG A 408 8.32 -15.34 5.24
N MET A 409 8.29 -14.48 4.24
CA MET A 409 8.96 -14.70 2.97
C MET A 409 10.48 -14.62 3.20
N CYS A 410 11.26 -15.27 2.33
CA CYS A 410 12.72 -15.16 2.39
C CYS A 410 13.11 -13.67 2.37
N ASN A 411 13.62 -13.18 3.49
CA ASN A 411 14.05 -11.79 3.57
C ASN A 411 15.21 -11.60 2.58
N THR A 412 14.95 -10.83 1.53
CA THR A 412 15.95 -10.63 0.50
C THR A 412 17.03 -9.67 0.95
N TYR A 413 16.83 -8.87 2.00
CA TYR A 413 17.82 -7.93 2.53
C TYR A 413 17.75 -7.75 4.06
N SER A 414 18.90 -7.90 4.73
CA SER A 414 19.04 -7.58 6.16
C SER A 414 20.22 -6.64 6.38
N TYR A 415 19.97 -5.50 7.04
CA TYR A 415 21.06 -4.61 7.45
C TYR A 415 22.00 -5.25 8.47
N LEU A 416 21.56 -6.32 9.15
CA LEU A 416 22.37 -7.08 10.09
C LEU A 416 23.43 -7.93 9.39
N ASP A 417 23.30 -8.20 8.08
CA ASP A 417 24.31 -8.95 7.32
C ASP A 417 25.62 -8.15 7.17
N ALA A 418 25.59 -6.84 7.44
CA ALA A 418 26.80 -6.01 7.59
C ALA A 418 27.53 -6.25 8.93
N GLN A 419 26.86 -6.84 9.93
CA GLN A 419 27.47 -7.15 11.21
C GLN A 419 28.21 -8.48 11.07
N ILE A 420 29.53 -8.39 10.88
CA ILE A 420 30.39 -9.56 11.06
C ILE A 420 30.23 -10.00 12.52
N SER A 421 29.76 -11.24 12.72
CA SER A 421 29.75 -11.89 14.02
C SER A 421 31.15 -11.82 14.61
N THR A 422 31.35 -10.96 15.61
CA THR A 422 32.57 -10.85 16.40
C THR A 422 32.85 -12.09 17.26
N SER A 423 32.07 -13.16 17.09
CA SER A 423 32.19 -14.43 17.82
C SER A 423 33.19 -15.43 17.21
N GLN A 424 33.88 -15.10 16.11
CA GLN A 424 34.96 -15.95 15.58
C GLN A 424 36.39 -15.45 15.84
N SER A 425 36.54 -14.35 16.58
CA SER A 425 37.86 -13.85 17.02
C SER A 425 38.15 -14.11 18.50
N GLN A 426 37.73 -15.27 19.02
CA GLN A 426 38.26 -15.80 20.28
C GLN A 426 39.09 -17.07 20.02
N SER A 427 40.38 -16.82 19.83
CA SER A 427 41.52 -17.61 20.30
C SER A 427 41.54 -19.12 20.02
N THR A 428 42.44 -19.50 19.12
CA THR A 428 43.38 -20.60 19.37
C THR A 428 44.12 -20.33 20.68
N GLN A 429 43.61 -20.87 21.78
CA GLN A 429 44.40 -21.09 22.99
C GLN A 429 44.37 -22.58 23.31
N THR A 430 45.58 -23.13 23.32
CA THR A 430 45.97 -24.49 23.69
C THR A 430 45.41 -24.89 25.06
N PRO A 431 44.98 -26.14 25.28
CA PRO A 431 44.42 -26.56 26.55
C PRO A 431 45.56 -26.86 27.53
N THR A 432 45.70 -26.05 28.57
CA THR A 432 46.38 -26.49 29.80
C THR A 432 45.39 -26.49 30.95
N ASN A 433 45.18 -27.71 31.47
CA ASN A 433 44.39 -28.02 32.64
C ASN A 433 44.88 -27.22 33.85
N THR A 434 44.01 -26.43 34.49
CA THR A 434 44.03 -26.31 35.95
C THR A 434 42.64 -25.99 36.48
N LYS A 435 42.22 -26.79 37.46
CA LYS A 435 40.97 -26.68 38.21
C LYS A 435 40.95 -25.40 39.04
N ALA A 436 39.87 -24.63 38.97
CA ALA A 436 39.41 -23.78 40.09
C ALA A 436 37.91 -23.49 39.95
N ASN A 437 37.15 -23.91 40.97
CA ASN A 437 35.79 -23.48 41.24
C ASN A 437 35.74 -21.95 41.40
N THR A 438 34.75 -21.29 40.80
CA THR A 438 33.87 -20.30 41.48
C THR A 438 32.84 -19.69 40.51
N ASN A 439 31.58 -19.76 40.94
CA ASN A 439 30.45 -18.87 40.64
C ASN A 439 29.95 -18.73 39.18
N LEU A 440 28.83 -19.41 38.95
CA LEU A 440 27.86 -19.13 37.88
C LEU A 440 27.48 -17.64 37.85
N ARG A 441 28.05 -16.90 36.92
CA ARG A 441 27.38 -15.74 36.32
C ARG A 441 26.84 -16.19 34.97
N THR A 442 25.51 -16.30 34.90
CA THR A 442 24.78 -16.50 33.66
C THR A 442 25.18 -15.42 32.65
N ASN A 443 25.89 -15.82 31.59
CA ASN A 443 26.10 -14.99 30.41
C ASN A 443 24.73 -14.67 29.81
N ALA A 444 24.20 -13.49 30.13
CA ALA A 444 23.04 -12.95 29.44
C ALA A 444 23.41 -12.81 27.96
N LYS A 445 22.74 -13.61 27.11
CA LYS A 445 22.74 -13.39 25.66
C LYS A 445 22.49 -11.89 25.40
N PRO A 446 23.24 -11.24 24.50
CA PRO A 446 22.95 -9.86 24.15
C PRO A 446 21.56 -9.82 23.52
N ARG A 447 20.55 -9.46 24.32
CA ARG A 447 19.23 -9.14 23.80
C ARG A 447 19.44 -7.94 22.88
N PRO A 448 19.02 -7.98 21.60
CA PRO A 448 19.01 -6.77 20.80
C PRO A 448 18.21 -5.73 21.58
N LYS A 449 18.84 -4.60 21.90
CA LYS A 449 18.17 -3.49 22.60
C LYS A 449 16.96 -3.08 21.76
N LYS A 450 15.77 -3.50 22.17
CA LYS A 450 14.48 -3.02 21.68
C LYS A 450 14.27 -1.60 22.23
N GLY A 451 15.08 -0.66 21.78
CA GLY A 451 14.79 0.76 21.94
C GLY A 451 13.83 1.15 20.83
N PHE A 452 12.61 1.53 21.16
CA PHE A 452 11.75 2.27 20.25
C PHE A 452 12.14 3.75 20.36
N SER A 453 12.30 4.42 19.23
CA SER A 453 12.44 5.87 19.18
C SER A 453 11.21 6.38 18.45
N MET A 454 10.19 6.76 19.23
CA MET A 454 9.03 7.47 18.70
C MET A 454 9.35 8.96 18.76
N PHE A 455 9.49 9.58 17.60
CA PHE A 455 9.59 11.04 17.50
C PHE A 455 8.19 11.57 17.18
N LEU A 456 7.46 11.94 18.24
CA LEU A 456 6.25 12.76 18.09
C LEU A 456 6.72 14.17 17.78
N SER A 457 6.85 14.52 16.50
CA SER A 457 7.24 15.87 16.09
C SER A 457 6.10 16.58 15.36
N TYR A 458 5.19 17.20 16.12
CA TYR A 458 4.64 18.55 15.92
C TYR A 458 3.59 18.80 17.02
N PRO A 459 3.49 20.00 17.63
CA PRO A 459 2.28 20.35 18.37
C PRO A 459 1.07 20.25 17.42
N PRO A 460 -0.10 19.80 17.90
CA PRO A 460 -1.31 19.85 17.09
C PRO A 460 -1.52 21.30 16.60
N PRO A 461 -1.99 21.51 15.36
CA PRO A 461 -2.36 22.85 14.93
C PRO A 461 -3.37 23.44 15.92
N PRO A 462 -3.32 24.76 16.19
CA PRO A 462 -4.31 25.41 17.03
C PRO A 462 -5.68 25.04 16.49
N THR A 463 -6.51 24.43 17.35
CA THR A 463 -7.87 24.03 17.03
C THR A 463 -8.56 25.16 16.28
N PHE A 464 -9.16 24.85 15.12
CA PHE A 464 -10.02 25.79 14.40
C PHE A 464 -10.95 26.48 15.40
N PRO A 465 -11.08 27.82 15.37
CA PRO A 465 -12.13 28.45 16.16
C PRO A 465 -13.45 27.81 15.74
N GLN A 466 -14.12 27.18 16.70
CA GLN A 466 -15.52 26.81 16.52
C GLN A 466 -16.25 28.10 16.17
N GLN A 467 -16.66 28.25 14.91
CA GLN A 467 -17.67 29.24 14.57
C GLN A 467 -18.95 28.77 15.26
N THR A 468 -19.24 29.40 16.40
CA THR A 468 -20.51 29.32 17.12
C THR A 468 -21.63 29.95 16.32
#